data_AF-A0A1E8RPJ3-F1
#
_entry.id   AF-A0A1E8RPJ3-F1
#
_cell.length_a   1.000
_cell.length_b   1.000
_cell.length_c   1.000
_cell.angle_alpha   90.00
_cell.angle_beta   90.00
_cell.angle_gamma   90.00
#
_symmetry.space_group_name_H-M   'P 1'
#
loop_
_entity.id
_entity.type
_entity.pdbx_description
1 polymer ?
#
loop_
_entity_poly.entity_id
_entity_poly.type
_entity_poly.pdbx_seq_one_letter_code
_entity_poly.pdbx_strand_id
1 'polypeptide(L)'
;MQAKYLDNNGLLYVWKKLKDTFVKKGEIDKVKNSIPKNVTELLDAENYALKSAIPTKVESLTDAGDYAKKSEIPHSVEGMEGIDAYAKVTAIPKKVAELEDAMDFVKKAELTEEVKGLIGNVKSIEFSVVEELPTSGEQAIIYLVSNNKGDNDAYDEYIFVNGKFEKIGTTSVDLSGYLKTTDITSITNEEIDALFV
;
A
#
# COMPACT_ATOMS: atom_id res chain seq x y z
N MET A 1 -26.30 36.21 -14.13
CA MET A 1 -24.87 36.51 -14.34
C MET A 1 -24.16 35.18 -14.16
N GLN A 2 -23.55 34.61 -15.20
CA GLN A 2 -22.88 33.29 -15.10
C GLN A 2 -21.67 33.39 -14.17
N ALA A 3 -21.43 32.35 -13.36
CA ALA A 3 -20.26 32.32 -12.51
C ALA A 3 -19.00 32.12 -13.37
N LYS A 4 -18.00 32.98 -13.17
CA LYS A 4 -16.74 32.92 -13.93
C LYS A 4 -15.67 32.23 -13.11
N TYR A 5 -14.86 31.40 -13.76
CA TYR A 5 -13.74 30.71 -13.12
C TYR A 5 -12.46 30.85 -13.94
N LEU A 6 -11.31 30.71 -13.27
CA LEU A 6 -10.00 30.68 -13.90
C LEU A 6 -9.67 29.24 -14.31
N ASP A 7 -9.65 28.96 -15.62
CA ASP A 7 -9.27 27.65 -16.15
C ASP A 7 -7.73 27.54 -16.35
N ASN A 8 -7.27 26.40 -16.87
CA ASN A 8 -5.84 26.17 -17.11
C ASN A 8 -5.21 27.20 -18.07
N ASN A 9 -5.96 27.65 -19.09
CA ASN A 9 -5.47 28.63 -20.06
C ASN A 9 -5.39 30.02 -19.44
N GLY A 10 -6.41 30.41 -18.67
CA GLY A 10 -6.43 31.64 -17.89
C GLY A 10 -5.31 31.66 -16.85
N LEU A 11 -5.07 30.55 -16.14
CA LEU A 11 -3.97 30.43 -15.17
C LEU A 11 -2.60 30.62 -15.84
N LEU A 12 -2.40 30.03 -17.03
CA LEU A 12 -1.18 30.22 -17.81
C LEU A 12 -1.00 31.69 -18.23
N TYR A 13 -2.09 32.35 -18.60
CA TYR A 13 -2.09 33.76 -18.99
C TYR A 13 -1.77 34.69 -17.80
N VAL A 14 -2.37 34.47 -16.64
CA VAL A 14 -2.04 35.15 -15.36
C VAL A 14 -0.55 34.98 -15.01
N TRP A 15 -0.03 33.75 -15.13
CA TRP A 15 1.40 33.47 -14.90
C TRP A 15 2.32 34.20 -15.89
N LYS A 16 1.92 34.30 -17.16
CA LYS A 16 2.66 35.06 -18.17
C LYS A 16 2.68 36.54 -17.79
N LYS A 17 1.54 37.13 -17.42
CA LYS A 17 1.47 38.53 -16.96
C LYS A 17 2.36 38.78 -15.76
N LEU A 18 2.31 37.91 -14.74
CA LEU A 18 3.21 38.01 -13.58
C LEU A 18 4.69 37.90 -13.96
N LYS A 19 5.08 36.98 -14.86
CA LYS A 19 6.46 36.88 -15.35
C LYS A 19 6.90 38.12 -16.11
N ASP A 20 6.03 38.65 -16.96
CA ASP A 20 6.30 39.84 -17.77
C ASP A 20 6.40 41.10 -16.90
N THR A 21 5.65 41.20 -15.79
CA THR A 21 5.74 42.30 -14.81
C THR A 21 6.99 42.21 -13.92
N PHE A 22 7.49 41.01 -13.62
CA PHE A 22 8.68 40.81 -12.79
C PHE A 22 9.92 40.44 -13.63
N VAL A 23 10.43 41.36 -14.44
CA VAL A 23 11.78 41.23 -15.02
C VAL A 23 12.83 41.71 -14.03
N LYS A 24 13.14 40.88 -13.04
CA LYS A 24 14.47 40.88 -12.40
C LYS A 24 14.90 39.46 -12.09
N LYS A 25 15.55 38.83 -13.05
CA LYS A 25 16.51 37.75 -12.79
C LYS A 25 17.71 37.85 -13.73
N GLY A 26 18.31 39.04 -13.78
CA GLY A 26 19.76 39.09 -13.87
C GLY A 26 20.30 38.64 -12.52
N GLU A 27 21.22 37.69 -12.52
CA GLU A 27 22.03 37.25 -11.36
C GLU A 27 21.58 35.99 -10.57
N ILE A 28 21.19 34.89 -11.24
CA ILE A 28 21.41 33.53 -10.68
C ILE A 28 22.03 32.60 -11.74
N ASP A 29 23.11 33.03 -12.39
CA ASP A 29 23.96 32.14 -13.19
C ASP A 29 25.44 32.15 -12.72
N LYS A 30 25.79 32.98 -11.72
CA LYS A 30 27.15 33.04 -11.15
C LYS A 30 27.42 32.01 -10.03
N VAL A 31 26.41 31.30 -9.51
CA VAL A 31 26.59 30.32 -8.41
C VAL A 31 26.77 28.87 -8.90
N LYS A 32 26.51 28.58 -10.19
CA LYS A 32 26.60 27.21 -10.74
C LYS A 32 28.02 26.70 -11.03
N ASN A 33 29.03 27.56 -10.97
CA ASN A 33 30.41 27.24 -11.38
C ASN A 33 31.42 27.14 -10.23
N SER A 34 30.98 27.15 -8.96
CA SER A 34 31.88 27.14 -7.80
C SER A 34 31.89 25.81 -7.02
N ILE A 35 31.31 24.74 -7.55
CA ILE A 35 31.35 23.41 -6.91
C ILE A 35 32.36 22.54 -7.67
N PRO A 36 33.48 22.12 -7.04
CA PRO A 36 34.42 21.17 -7.62
C PRO A 36 33.70 19.90 -8.05
N LYS A 37 33.90 19.45 -9.30
CA LYS A 37 33.12 18.34 -9.89
C LYS A 37 33.87 17.01 -9.92
N ASN A 38 35.13 17.01 -9.49
CA ASN A 38 35.97 15.81 -9.46
C ASN A 38 36.76 15.75 -8.15
N VAL A 39 36.96 14.53 -7.64
CA VAL A 39 37.67 14.26 -6.37
C VAL A 39 39.13 14.72 -6.41
N THR A 40 39.75 14.81 -7.60
CA THR A 40 41.11 15.32 -7.83
C THR A 40 41.31 16.80 -7.53
N GLU A 41 40.23 17.55 -7.28
CA GLU A 41 40.27 18.97 -6.90
C GLU A 41 40.17 19.17 -5.37
N LEU A 42 40.11 18.08 -4.59
CA LEU A 42 40.12 18.11 -3.12
C LEU A 42 41.56 17.99 -2.61
N LEU A 43 41.93 18.83 -1.63
CA LEU A 43 43.29 18.98 -1.12
C LEU A 43 43.85 17.73 -0.41
N ASP A 44 43.02 16.71 -0.16
CA ASP A 44 43.35 15.49 0.59
C ASP A 44 43.26 14.20 -0.25
N ALA A 45 43.18 14.32 -1.58
CA ALA A 45 42.99 13.18 -2.49
C ALA A 45 44.06 12.06 -2.38
N GLU A 46 45.25 12.38 -1.85
CA GLU A 46 46.36 11.43 -1.66
C GLU A 46 46.16 10.46 -0.48
N ASN A 47 45.19 10.71 0.42
CA ASN A 47 44.89 9.85 1.56
C ASN A 47 43.87 8.74 1.28
N TYR A 48 43.36 8.64 0.04
CA TYR A 48 42.45 7.57 -0.35
C TYR A 48 43.24 6.41 -0.99
N ALA A 49 43.07 5.21 -0.43
CA ALA A 49 43.68 4.01 -0.99
C ALA A 49 43.17 3.76 -2.42
N LEU A 50 44.08 3.61 -3.38
CA LEU A 50 43.74 3.21 -4.74
C LEU A 50 43.13 1.81 -4.71
N LYS A 51 42.07 1.57 -5.51
CA LYS A 51 41.36 0.27 -5.60
C LYS A 51 42.30 -0.91 -5.86
N SER A 52 43.43 -0.66 -6.51
CA SER A 52 44.49 -1.64 -6.80
C SER A 52 45.34 -2.05 -5.59
N ALA A 53 45.32 -1.29 -4.50
CA ALA A 53 46.10 -1.57 -3.29
C ALA A 53 45.35 -2.46 -2.28
N ILE A 54 44.09 -2.82 -2.55
CA ILE A 54 43.26 -3.66 -1.69
C ILE A 54 43.52 -5.14 -2.05
N PRO A 55 44.08 -5.97 -1.15
CA PRO A 55 44.31 -7.38 -1.42
C PRO A 55 43.01 -8.13 -1.70
N THR A 56 42.99 -8.98 -2.73
CA THR A 56 41.78 -9.71 -3.16
C THR A 56 41.85 -11.22 -2.94
N LYS A 57 42.97 -11.73 -2.39
CA LYS A 57 43.18 -13.15 -2.07
C LYS A 57 43.76 -13.30 -0.67
N VAL A 58 43.34 -14.35 0.03
CA VAL A 58 43.75 -14.65 1.41
C VAL A 58 45.25 -14.93 1.53
N GLU A 59 45.87 -15.54 0.51
CA GLU A 59 47.31 -15.81 0.46
C GLU A 59 48.19 -14.54 0.46
N SER A 60 47.60 -13.36 0.22
CA SER A 60 48.28 -12.07 0.23
C SER A 60 48.27 -11.37 1.60
N LEU A 61 47.71 -12.02 2.64
CA LEU A 61 47.67 -11.53 4.01
C LEU A 61 48.77 -12.23 4.82
N THR A 62 49.68 -11.45 5.40
CA THR A 62 50.90 -11.93 6.08
C THR A 62 50.62 -12.64 7.41
N ASP A 63 49.41 -12.51 7.95
CA ASP A 63 48.92 -13.07 9.22
C ASP A 63 47.97 -14.28 9.02
N ALA A 64 47.74 -14.73 7.78
CA ALA A 64 46.80 -15.82 7.49
C ALA A 64 47.30 -17.24 7.87
N GLY A 65 48.52 -17.37 8.40
CA GLY A 65 49.17 -18.66 8.67
C GLY A 65 48.57 -19.47 9.82
N ASP A 66 47.92 -18.80 10.78
CA ASP A 66 47.31 -19.44 11.96
C ASP A 66 45.87 -19.93 11.71
N TYR A 67 45.33 -19.69 10.51
CA TYR A 67 43.98 -20.12 10.14
C TYR A 67 44.02 -21.55 9.56
N ALA A 68 43.16 -22.43 10.10
CA ALA A 68 43.02 -23.80 9.60
C ALA A 68 42.66 -23.80 8.11
N LYS A 69 43.37 -24.62 7.33
CA LYS A 69 43.05 -24.80 5.90
C LYS A 69 41.71 -25.51 5.78
N LYS A 70 41.01 -25.27 4.66
CA LYS A 70 39.74 -25.95 4.36
C LYS A 70 39.84 -27.46 4.49
N SER A 71 40.98 -28.07 4.14
CA SER A 71 41.24 -29.52 4.25
C SER A 71 41.44 -30.03 5.68
N GLU A 72 41.78 -29.16 6.64
CA GLU A 72 42.11 -29.51 8.02
C GLU A 72 40.87 -29.44 8.93
N ILE A 73 39.78 -28.84 8.44
CA ILE A 73 38.50 -28.77 9.14
C ILE A 73 37.77 -30.11 8.93
N PRO A 74 37.38 -30.84 9.99
CA PRO A 74 36.56 -32.04 9.85
C PRO A 74 35.23 -31.72 9.16
N HIS A 75 34.84 -32.53 8.16
CA HIS A 75 33.61 -32.34 7.39
C HIS A 75 32.50 -33.34 7.73
N SER A 76 32.77 -34.31 8.60
CA SER A 76 31.79 -35.28 9.07
C SER A 76 31.96 -35.48 10.57
N VAL A 77 30.84 -35.59 11.27
CA VAL A 77 30.78 -35.92 12.68
C VAL A 77 30.92 -37.43 12.92
N GLU A 78 30.77 -38.27 11.88
CA GLU A 78 30.93 -39.71 12.01
C GLU A 78 32.37 -40.07 12.37
N GLY A 79 32.58 -40.56 13.61
CA GLY A 79 33.88 -40.99 14.12
C GLY A 79 34.58 -40.01 15.08
N MET A 80 33.95 -38.89 15.46
CA MET A 80 34.49 -38.00 16.49
C MET A 80 34.26 -38.55 17.91
N GLU A 81 35.30 -38.57 18.75
CA GLU A 81 35.15 -38.92 20.16
C GLU A 81 34.27 -37.90 20.91
N GLY A 82 33.40 -38.38 21.81
CA GLY A 82 32.56 -37.52 22.67
C GLY A 82 31.23 -37.07 22.07
N ILE A 83 30.87 -37.51 20.85
CA ILE A 83 29.58 -37.19 20.22
C ILE A 83 28.42 -38.09 20.68
N ASP A 84 28.69 -39.16 21.43
CA ASP A 84 27.69 -40.16 21.84
C ASP A 84 26.58 -39.57 22.74
N ALA A 85 26.83 -38.41 23.35
CA ALA A 85 25.85 -37.65 24.14
C ALA A 85 24.85 -36.86 23.27
N TYR A 86 25.08 -36.72 21.96
CA TYR A 86 24.17 -36.03 21.04
C TYR A 86 23.23 -37.02 20.36
N ALA A 87 21.95 -36.64 20.22
CA ALA A 87 20.97 -37.46 19.54
C ALA A 87 21.39 -37.74 18.09
N LYS A 88 21.51 -39.01 17.72
CA LYS A 88 21.76 -39.41 16.34
C LYS A 88 20.58 -38.97 15.48
N VAL A 89 20.85 -38.49 14.26
CA VAL A 89 19.80 -38.08 13.28
C VAL A 89 18.76 -39.19 13.07
N THR A 90 19.13 -40.46 13.24
CA THR A 90 18.24 -41.62 13.15
C THR A 90 17.23 -41.73 14.29
N ALA A 91 17.46 -41.11 15.44
CA ALA A 91 16.57 -41.12 16.60
C ALA A 91 15.57 -39.95 16.62
N ILE A 92 15.69 -39.01 15.66
CA ILE A 92 14.78 -37.87 15.54
C ILE A 92 13.48 -38.37 14.87
N PRO A 93 12.30 -38.23 15.51
CA PRO A 93 11.02 -38.54 14.90
C PRO A 93 10.85 -37.85 13.54
N LYS A 94 10.46 -38.61 12.52
CA LYS A 94 10.28 -38.10 11.15
C LYS A 94 8.82 -37.81 10.83
N LYS A 95 7.90 -38.28 11.66
CA LYS A 95 6.46 -38.04 11.52
C LYS A 95 5.90 -37.55 12.84
N VAL A 96 4.90 -36.68 12.76
CA VAL A 96 4.16 -36.19 13.94
C VAL A 96 3.58 -37.34 14.77
N ALA A 97 3.12 -38.42 14.12
CA ALA A 97 2.58 -39.60 14.81
C ALA A 97 3.60 -40.40 15.65
N GLU A 98 4.89 -40.08 15.53
CA GLU A 98 5.97 -40.69 16.31
C GLU A 98 6.32 -39.88 17.57
N LEU A 99 5.67 -38.73 17.79
CA LEU A 99 5.81 -37.92 19.00
C LEU A 99 4.90 -38.47 20.12
N GLU A 100 5.39 -38.50 21.37
CA GLU A 100 4.60 -38.97 22.52
C GLU A 100 3.36 -38.09 22.79
N ASP A 101 3.47 -36.79 22.55
CA ASP A 101 2.42 -35.79 22.71
C ASP A 101 1.57 -35.59 21.44
N ALA A 102 1.77 -36.42 20.40
CA ALA A 102 1.03 -36.31 19.14
C ALA A 102 -0.50 -36.33 19.30
N MET A 103 -1.00 -36.96 20.36
CA MET A 103 -2.43 -37.03 20.68
C MET A 103 -3.01 -35.72 21.22
N ASP A 104 -2.18 -34.82 21.74
CA ASP A 104 -2.61 -33.51 22.25
C ASP A 104 -2.77 -32.47 21.11
N PHE A 105 -2.31 -32.81 19.89
CA PHE A 105 -2.48 -31.98 18.71
C PHE A 105 -3.75 -32.36 17.93
N VAL A 106 -4.59 -31.36 17.64
CA VAL A 106 -5.77 -31.52 16.79
C VAL A 106 -5.36 -31.88 15.36
N LYS A 107 -5.96 -32.92 14.78
CA LYS A 107 -5.69 -33.30 13.39
C LYS A 107 -6.31 -32.28 12.46
N LYS A 108 -5.62 -31.99 11.34
CA LYS A 108 -6.12 -31.07 10.30
C LYS A 108 -7.56 -31.37 9.86
N ALA A 109 -7.95 -32.65 9.79
CA ALA A 109 -9.31 -33.05 9.43
C ALA A 109 -10.35 -32.64 10.49
N GLU A 110 -10.05 -32.82 11.77
CA GLU A 110 -10.92 -32.44 12.89
C GLU A 110 -11.09 -30.92 12.94
N LEU A 111 -9.98 -30.18 12.80
CA LEU A 111 -9.99 -28.73 12.70
C LEU A 111 -10.82 -28.25 11.49
N THR A 112 -10.74 -28.93 10.36
CA THR A 112 -11.46 -28.53 9.14
C THR A 112 -12.99 -28.66 9.32
N GLU A 113 -13.46 -29.72 9.96
CA GLU A 113 -14.90 -29.93 10.19
C GLU A 113 -15.45 -28.96 11.25
N GLU A 114 -14.70 -28.72 12.34
CA GLU A 114 -15.08 -27.73 13.35
C GLU A 114 -15.15 -26.31 12.76
N VAL A 115 -14.13 -25.92 11.98
CA VAL A 115 -14.11 -24.62 11.30
C VAL A 115 -15.23 -24.49 10.27
N LYS A 116 -15.53 -25.53 9.49
CA LYS A 116 -16.69 -25.52 8.57
C LYS A 116 -18.02 -25.37 9.31
N GLY A 117 -18.18 -26.05 10.45
CA GLY A 117 -19.38 -25.92 11.29
C GLY A 117 -19.54 -24.50 11.84
N LEU A 118 -18.45 -23.90 12.31
CA LEU A 118 -18.46 -22.51 12.80
C LEU A 118 -18.78 -21.51 11.68
N ILE A 119 -18.19 -21.66 10.49
CA ILE A 119 -18.41 -20.76 9.35
C ILE A 119 -19.81 -20.95 8.74
N GLY A 120 -20.29 -22.19 8.62
CA GLY A 120 -21.59 -22.51 8.00
C GLY A 120 -22.78 -21.97 8.79
N ASN A 121 -22.61 -21.71 10.09
CA ASN A 121 -23.65 -21.12 10.94
C ASN A 121 -23.67 -19.59 10.92
N VAL A 122 -22.70 -18.93 10.28
CA VAL A 122 -22.72 -17.48 10.09
C VAL A 122 -23.70 -17.18 8.95
N LYS A 123 -24.86 -16.61 9.29
CA LYS A 123 -25.78 -16.08 8.27
C LYS A 123 -25.07 -14.97 7.50
N SER A 124 -24.86 -15.19 6.21
CA SER A 124 -24.42 -14.15 5.28
C SER A 124 -25.51 -13.10 5.12
N ILE A 125 -25.11 -11.87 4.78
CA ILE A 125 -26.06 -10.84 4.38
C ILE A 125 -26.65 -11.22 3.02
N GLU A 126 -27.98 -11.25 2.93
CA GLU A 126 -28.74 -11.47 1.70
C GLU A 126 -29.56 -10.24 1.33
N PHE A 127 -29.87 -10.10 0.05
CA PHE A 127 -30.70 -9.01 -0.48
C PHE A 127 -32.01 -9.56 -1.03
N SER A 128 -33.12 -8.92 -0.68
CA SER A 128 -34.45 -9.30 -1.13
C SER A 128 -35.17 -8.10 -1.75
N VAL A 129 -35.48 -8.19 -3.05
CA VAL A 129 -36.29 -7.16 -3.73
C VAL A 129 -37.76 -7.46 -3.46
N VAL A 130 -38.47 -6.49 -2.89
CA VAL A 130 -39.88 -6.60 -2.53
C VAL A 130 -40.67 -5.40 -3.03
N GLU A 131 -41.94 -5.61 -3.39
CA GLU A 131 -42.84 -4.51 -3.78
C GLU A 131 -43.18 -3.62 -2.57
N GLU A 132 -43.39 -4.24 -1.41
CA GLU A 132 -43.60 -3.58 -0.12
C GLU A 132 -42.89 -4.35 1.01
N LEU A 133 -42.58 -3.66 2.11
CA LEU A 133 -41.97 -4.31 3.27
C LEU A 133 -42.96 -5.32 3.87
N PRO A 134 -42.52 -6.55 4.18
CA PRO A 134 -43.38 -7.51 4.86
C PRO A 134 -43.72 -7.03 6.28
N THR A 135 -44.71 -7.66 6.94
CA THR A 135 -45.08 -7.29 8.32
C THR A 135 -43.93 -7.42 9.33
N SER A 136 -43.00 -8.34 9.09
CA SER A 136 -41.78 -8.55 9.86
C SER A 136 -40.66 -8.96 8.92
N GLY A 137 -39.42 -8.58 9.23
CA GLY A 137 -38.24 -8.99 8.47
C GLY A 137 -37.44 -10.10 9.15
N GLU A 138 -36.54 -10.71 8.39
CA GLU A 138 -35.60 -11.72 8.88
C GLU A 138 -34.23 -11.09 9.20
N GLN A 139 -33.50 -11.72 10.12
CA GLN A 139 -32.12 -11.33 10.42
C GLN A 139 -31.21 -11.56 9.20
N ALA A 140 -30.28 -10.63 8.99
CA ALA A 140 -29.30 -10.64 7.90
C ALA A 140 -29.90 -10.49 6.48
N ILE A 141 -31.15 -10.03 6.35
CA ILE A 141 -31.74 -9.65 5.06
C ILE A 141 -31.83 -8.13 4.96
N ILE A 142 -31.28 -7.59 3.87
CA ILE A 142 -31.52 -6.21 3.42
C ILE A 142 -32.65 -6.25 2.39
N TYR A 143 -33.74 -5.55 2.69
CA TYR A 143 -34.90 -5.43 1.81
C TYR A 143 -34.75 -4.22 0.89
N LEU A 144 -34.98 -4.42 -0.40
CA LEU A 144 -34.89 -3.40 -1.44
C LEU A 144 -36.30 -3.09 -1.94
N VAL A 145 -36.79 -1.88 -1.67
CA VAL A 145 -38.13 -1.43 -2.07
C VAL A 145 -38.01 -0.39 -3.16
N SER A 146 -38.70 -0.55 -4.28
CA SER A 146 -38.60 0.40 -5.40
C SER A 146 -38.98 1.82 -4.95
N ASN A 147 -38.14 2.80 -5.28
CA ASN A 147 -38.39 4.21 -4.97
C ASN A 147 -38.83 5.03 -6.20
N ASN A 148 -38.93 4.39 -7.38
CA ASN A 148 -39.31 4.97 -8.66
C ASN A 148 -38.44 6.15 -9.17
N LYS A 149 -37.16 6.24 -8.75
CA LYS A 149 -36.26 7.35 -9.13
C LYS A 149 -35.32 7.05 -10.32
N GLY A 150 -35.38 5.85 -10.90
CA GLY A 150 -34.66 5.46 -12.13
C GLY A 150 -33.48 4.49 -11.91
N ASP A 151 -32.80 4.10 -12.98
CA ASP A 151 -31.86 2.95 -13.01
C ASP A 151 -30.66 3.06 -12.03
N ASN A 152 -30.24 4.27 -11.67
CA ASN A 152 -29.07 4.50 -10.80
C ASN A 152 -29.44 4.65 -9.30
N ASP A 153 -30.73 4.73 -8.97
CA ASP A 153 -31.27 4.87 -7.60
C ASP A 153 -32.63 4.20 -7.56
N ALA A 154 -32.71 2.92 -7.93
CA ALA A 154 -33.99 2.25 -8.12
C ALA A 154 -34.68 1.85 -6.81
N TYR A 155 -33.91 1.68 -5.72
CA TYR A 155 -34.40 1.10 -4.47
C TYR A 155 -33.99 1.92 -3.24
N ASP A 156 -34.88 1.93 -2.25
CA ASP A 156 -34.56 2.27 -0.87
C ASP A 156 -34.20 0.98 -0.11
N GLU A 157 -33.13 1.01 0.69
CA GLU A 157 -32.67 -0.14 1.48
C GLU A 157 -33.20 -0.10 2.92
N TYR A 158 -33.73 -1.23 3.38
CA TYR A 158 -34.25 -1.41 4.74
C TYR A 158 -33.64 -2.64 5.42
N ILE A 159 -33.45 -2.57 6.74
CA ILE A 159 -33.10 -3.72 7.58
C ILE A 159 -34.11 -3.86 8.72
N PHE A 160 -34.42 -5.09 9.11
CA PHE A 160 -35.28 -5.34 10.26
C PHE A 160 -34.45 -5.50 11.53
N VAL A 161 -34.62 -4.58 12.48
CA VAL A 161 -33.89 -4.54 13.74
C VAL A 161 -34.80 -4.05 14.86
N ASN A 162 -34.71 -4.67 16.04
CA ASN A 162 -35.52 -4.31 17.22
C ASN A 162 -37.03 -4.27 16.96
N GLY A 163 -37.54 -5.19 16.13
CA GLY A 163 -38.97 -5.34 15.86
C GLY A 163 -39.55 -4.32 14.87
N LYS A 164 -38.71 -3.58 14.14
CA LYS A 164 -39.14 -2.63 13.11
C LYS A 164 -38.17 -2.58 11.93
N PHE A 165 -38.64 -2.07 10.80
CA PHE A 165 -37.76 -1.73 9.69
C PHE A 165 -37.09 -0.38 9.93
N GLU A 166 -35.79 -0.32 9.71
CA GLU A 166 -35.00 0.90 9.62
C GLU A 166 -34.58 1.10 8.17
N LYS A 167 -34.79 2.31 7.63
CA LYS A 167 -34.23 2.69 6.33
C LYS A 167 -32.74 2.98 6.53
N ILE A 168 -31.89 2.23 5.84
CA ILE A 168 -30.44 2.31 5.98
C ILE A 168 -29.76 2.94 4.77
N GLY A 169 -30.50 3.12 3.68
CA GLY A 169 -29.96 3.71 2.48
C GLY A 169 -31.02 4.24 1.51
N THR A 170 -30.52 5.09 0.63
CA THR A 170 -31.03 5.44 -0.70
C THR A 170 -29.83 6.05 -1.42
N THR A 171 -29.69 5.86 -2.74
CA THR A 171 -28.59 6.51 -3.48
C THR A 171 -28.97 7.90 -3.98
N SER A 172 -30.09 8.45 -3.49
CA SER A 172 -30.58 9.79 -3.84
C SER A 172 -29.62 10.87 -3.36
N VAL A 173 -28.96 11.55 -4.31
CA VAL A 173 -28.07 12.68 -4.04
C VAL A 173 -28.79 13.97 -4.41
N ASP A 174 -28.95 14.88 -3.44
CA ASP A 174 -29.42 16.23 -3.71
C ASP A 174 -28.28 17.06 -4.34
N LEU A 175 -28.43 17.37 -5.63
CA LEU A 175 -27.50 18.21 -6.38
C LEU A 175 -28.02 19.64 -6.58
N SER A 176 -29.13 20.04 -5.92
CA SER A 176 -29.74 21.36 -6.11
C SER A 176 -28.82 22.53 -5.75
N GLY A 177 -27.82 22.31 -4.89
CA GLY A 177 -26.80 23.28 -4.53
C GLY A 177 -25.56 23.33 -5.44
N TYR A 178 -25.45 22.45 -6.44
CA TYR A 178 -24.27 22.37 -7.32
C TYR A 178 -24.47 23.15 -8.62
N LEU A 179 -23.40 23.82 -9.06
CA LEU A 179 -23.37 24.51 -10.36
C LEU A 179 -23.26 23.49 -11.50
N LYS A 180 -24.04 23.68 -12.57
CA LYS A 180 -23.88 22.88 -13.79
C LYS A 180 -22.74 23.42 -14.64
N THR A 181 -22.18 22.57 -15.50
CA THR A 181 -21.17 22.99 -16.50
C THR A 181 -21.69 24.07 -17.44
N THR A 182 -23.00 24.13 -17.68
CA THR A 182 -23.67 25.19 -18.45
C THR A 182 -23.79 26.53 -17.73
N ASP A 183 -23.65 26.52 -16.41
CA ASP A 183 -23.87 27.69 -15.54
C ASP A 183 -22.57 28.43 -15.23
N ILE A 184 -21.43 27.86 -15.62
CA ILE A 184 -20.09 28.42 -15.46
C ILE A 184 -19.42 28.67 -16.81
N THR A 185 -18.67 29.77 -16.91
CA THR A 185 -17.84 30.07 -18.09
C THR A 185 -16.44 30.50 -17.68
N SER A 186 -15.44 30.18 -18.50
CA SER A 186 -14.06 30.63 -18.27
C SER A 186 -13.98 32.15 -18.37
N ILE A 187 -13.21 32.77 -17.48
CA ILE A 187 -12.84 34.19 -17.59
C ILE A 187 -12.03 34.43 -18.88
N THR A 188 -12.26 35.55 -19.57
CA THR A 188 -11.52 35.86 -20.81
C THR A 188 -10.17 36.52 -20.52
N ASN A 189 -9.26 36.51 -21.50
CA ASN A 189 -7.97 37.19 -21.37
C ASN A 189 -8.15 38.70 -21.19
N GLU A 190 -9.15 39.32 -21.82
CA GLU A 190 -9.46 40.74 -21.66
C GLU A 190 -9.90 41.08 -20.24
N GLU A 191 -10.68 40.20 -19.61
CA GLU A 191 -11.06 40.35 -18.21
C GLU A 191 -9.88 40.13 -17.26
N ILE A 192 -8.99 39.20 -17.59
CA ILE A 192 -7.74 39.02 -16.85
C ILE A 192 -6.87 40.28 -16.98
N ASP A 193 -6.74 40.86 -18.17
CA ASP A 193 -5.95 42.06 -18.42
C ASP A 193 -6.40 43.24 -17.56
N ALA A 194 -7.71 43.40 -17.35
CA ALA A 194 -8.28 44.46 -16.51
C ALA A 194 -7.91 44.34 -15.01
N LEU A 195 -7.40 43.18 -14.56
CA LEU A 195 -6.96 42.96 -13.17
C LEU A 195 -5.48 43.32 -12.94
N PHE A 196 -4.70 43.53 -14.00
CA PHE A 196 -3.24 43.79 -13.97
C PHE A 196 -2.89 45.27 -14.27
N VAL A 197 -3.66 46.21 -13.70
CA VAL A 197 -3.43 47.67 -13.80
C VAL A 197 -2.14 48.08 -13.10
#